data_AF-A0A1H8CBB1-F1
#
_entry.id   AF-A0A1H8CBB1-F1
#
_cell.length_a   1.000
_cell.length_b   1.000
_cell.length_c   1.000
_cell.angle_alpha   90.00
_cell.angle_beta   90.00
_cell.angle_gamma   90.00
#
_symmetry.space_group_name_H-M   'P 1'
#
loop_
_entity.id
_entity.type
_entity.pdbx_description
1 polymer ?
#
loop_
_entity_poly.entity_id
_entity_poly.type
_entity_poly.pdbx_seq_one_letter_code
_entity_poly.pdbx_strand_id
1 'polypeptide(L)'
;MNERAAASLPGIPTIIAMLIVLVLVAGWVFAQIGPGGNPLAGGAVVLVPLVAFLAKGFFQVQPNQGQVMQLFGKYAGTERREGLRWTNPFYSRRPVSLRVRNFESSRLKVNDNDGNPIEIAAIVVWQVIDTAEAVFCVDDYENFVQIQSESALRQMAQSYAYDAHDDSKASLRSHGEEVNNHLRQEIEARLIKAGVQVIESRISHLAYAQEIAQAMLQRQQAGAIVAARERIVEGAVGMVALALDQLRAQGVVELDEERKAAMVSNLLVVLCGDRATQPVVNAGSLYH
;
A
#
# COMPACT_ATOMS: atom_id res chain seq x y z
N MET A 1 -21.42 5.12 -9.35
CA MET A 1 -22.75 5.59 -8.91
C MET A 1 -22.53 6.26 -7.58
N ASN A 2 -22.57 7.59 -7.50
CA ASN A 2 -22.15 8.27 -6.27
C ASN A 2 -23.14 8.05 -5.12
N GLU A 3 -22.60 7.86 -3.92
CA GLU A 3 -23.37 7.73 -2.68
C GLU A 3 -24.32 8.92 -2.47
N ARG A 4 -25.56 8.62 -2.07
CA ARG A 4 -26.56 9.61 -1.68
C ARG A 4 -26.99 9.36 -0.25
N ALA A 5 -27.14 10.42 0.54
CA ALA A 5 -27.64 10.31 1.90
C ALA A 5 -29.09 9.78 1.88
N ALA A 6 -29.34 8.68 2.61
CA ALA A 6 -30.68 8.16 2.78
C ALA A 6 -31.51 9.09 3.68
N ALA A 7 -32.80 9.24 3.37
CA ALA A 7 -33.74 9.87 4.27
C ALA A 7 -34.10 8.88 5.39
N SER A 8 -33.56 9.06 6.59
CA SER A 8 -33.99 8.32 7.77
C SER A 8 -34.28 9.21 8.97
N LEU A 9 -35.17 8.76 9.85
CA LEU A 9 -35.63 9.52 11.02
C LEU A 9 -34.86 9.10 12.28
N PRO A 10 -34.66 10.02 13.24
CA PRO A 10 -34.01 9.70 14.50
C PRO A 10 -34.82 8.65 15.28
N GLY A 11 -34.19 7.53 15.62
CA GLY A 11 -34.87 6.35 16.16
C GLY A 11 -35.53 6.57 17.50
N ILE A 12 -34.84 7.24 18.44
CA ILE A 12 -35.35 7.48 19.80
C ILE A 12 -36.68 8.26 19.80
N PRO A 13 -36.81 9.44 19.17
CA PRO A 13 -38.09 10.16 19.14
C PRO A 13 -39.16 9.40 18.36
N THR A 14 -38.79 8.66 17.30
CA THR A 14 -39.77 7.82 16.59
C THR A 14 -40.28 6.65 17.42
N ILE A 15 -39.43 6.03 18.26
CA ILE A 15 -39.87 5.00 19.21
C ILE A 15 -40.83 5.61 20.24
N ILE A 16 -40.48 6.76 20.80
CA ILE A 16 -41.33 7.43 21.79
C ILE A 16 -42.69 7.78 21.18
N ALA A 17 -42.72 8.37 19.99
CA ALA A 17 -43.96 8.67 19.28
C ALA A 17 -44.80 7.41 19.01
N MET A 18 -44.15 6.32 18.60
CA MET A 18 -44.80 5.06 18.33
C MET A 18 -45.36 4.38 19.58
N LEU A 19 -44.64 4.47 20.71
CA LEU A 19 -45.12 4.00 22.01
C LEU A 19 -46.31 4.83 22.50
N ILE A 20 -46.28 6.16 22.34
CA ILE A 20 -47.41 7.04 22.68
C ILE A 20 -48.64 6.65 21.85
N VAL A 21 -48.47 6.46 20.54
CA VAL A 21 -49.56 6.01 19.66
C VAL A 21 -50.09 4.64 20.09
N LEU A 22 -49.21 3.70 20.43
CA LEU A 22 -49.61 2.38 20.93
C LEU A 22 -50.45 2.49 22.21
N VAL A 23 -50.02 3.30 23.19
CA VAL A 23 -50.75 3.50 24.45
C VAL A 23 -52.09 4.18 24.22
N LEU A 24 -52.16 5.20 23.36
CA LEU A 24 -53.41 5.88 23.00
C LEU A 24 -54.39 4.94 22.31
N VAL A 25 -53.92 4.12 21.36
CA VAL A 25 -54.74 3.11 20.69
C VAL A 25 -55.23 2.08 21.71
N ALA A 26 -54.35 1.54 22.56
CA ALA A 26 -54.71 0.56 23.59
C ALA A 26 -55.74 1.11 24.59
N GLY A 27 -55.56 2.35 25.05
CA GLY A 27 -56.52 3.03 25.92
C GLY A 27 -57.88 3.26 25.25
N TRP A 28 -57.87 3.64 23.97
CA TRP A 28 -59.10 3.78 23.17
C TRP A 28 -59.81 2.43 22.99
N VAL A 29 -59.08 1.34 22.69
CA VAL A 29 -59.65 -0.01 22.60
C VAL A 29 -60.30 -0.40 23.92
N PHE A 30 -59.57 -0.23 25.03
CA PHE A 30 -60.04 -0.62 26.35
C PHE A 30 -61.35 0.09 26.73
N ALA A 31 -61.48 1.37 26.39
CA ALA A 31 -62.70 2.15 26.61
C ALA A 31 -63.90 1.65 25.77
N GLN A 32 -63.66 1.03 24.61
CA GLN A 32 -64.71 0.53 23.71
C GLN A 32 -65.17 -0.91 24.02
N ILE A 33 -64.45 -1.66 24.86
CA ILE A 33 -64.82 -3.04 25.25
C ILE A 33 -65.91 -3.07 26.35
N GLY A 34 -66.31 -1.92 26.90
CA GLY A 34 -67.37 -1.80 27.91
C GLY A 34 -68.81 -2.01 27.38
N PRO A 35 -69.80 -2.16 28.27
CA PRO A 35 -71.20 -2.37 27.89
C PRO A 35 -71.76 -1.09 27.23
N GLY A 36 -71.85 -1.11 25.89
CA GLY A 36 -72.17 0.04 25.04
C GLY A 36 -71.21 0.26 23.86
N GLY A 37 -70.20 -0.61 23.70
CA GLY A 37 -69.15 -0.51 22.68
C GLY A 37 -69.64 -0.43 21.23
N ASN A 38 -69.07 0.50 20.47
CA ASN A 38 -69.34 0.70 19.05
C ASN A 38 -68.64 -0.39 18.21
N PRO A 39 -69.32 -1.07 17.26
CA PRO A 39 -68.71 -2.11 16.41
C PRO A 39 -67.52 -1.63 15.54
N LEU A 40 -67.28 -0.31 15.45
CA LEU A 40 -66.07 0.28 14.86
C LEU A 40 -64.77 -0.02 15.65
N ALA A 41 -64.85 -0.63 16.84
CA ALA A 41 -63.69 -1.12 17.61
C ALA A 41 -62.80 -2.12 16.83
N GLY A 42 -63.32 -2.73 15.75
CA GLY A 42 -62.54 -3.58 14.84
C GLY A 42 -61.34 -2.88 14.18
N GLY A 43 -61.36 -1.54 14.05
CA GLY A 43 -60.24 -0.78 13.50
C GLY A 43 -58.95 -0.88 14.34
N ALA A 44 -59.07 -1.10 15.65
CA ALA A 44 -57.90 -1.25 16.51
C ALA A 44 -57.20 -2.61 16.36
N VAL A 45 -57.92 -3.64 15.91
CA VAL A 45 -57.34 -4.95 15.56
C VAL A 45 -56.39 -4.82 14.36
N VAL A 46 -56.63 -3.85 13.46
CA VAL A 46 -55.76 -3.56 12.29
C VAL A 46 -54.57 -2.66 12.66
N LEU A 47 -54.73 -1.80 13.66
CA LEU A 47 -53.66 -0.88 14.10
C LEU A 47 -52.49 -1.60 14.79
N VAL A 48 -52.75 -2.62 15.60
CA VAL A 48 -51.70 -3.39 16.29
C VAL A 48 -50.69 -4.05 15.32
N PRO A 49 -51.12 -4.82 14.29
CA PRO A 49 -50.20 -5.40 13.32
C PRO A 49 -49.52 -4.34 12.45
N LEU A 50 -50.18 -3.20 12.18
CA LEU A 50 -49.57 -2.08 11.47
C LEU A 50 -48.41 -1.47 12.28
N VAL A 51 -48.61 -1.25 13.57
CA VAL A 51 -47.55 -0.77 14.49
C VAL A 51 -46.43 -1.82 14.57
N ALA A 52 -46.74 -3.11 14.76
CA ALA A 52 -45.72 -4.16 14.75
C ALA A 52 -44.91 -4.18 13.42
N PHE A 53 -45.56 -3.94 12.28
CA PHE A 53 -44.91 -3.84 10.98
C PHE A 53 -43.99 -2.62 10.87
N LEU A 54 -44.41 -1.45 11.38
CA LEU A 54 -43.57 -0.25 11.42
C LEU A 54 -42.36 -0.42 12.35
N ALA A 55 -42.44 -1.25 13.39
CA ALA A 55 -41.32 -1.52 14.30
C ALA A 55 -40.16 -2.24 13.59
N LYS A 56 -40.46 -3.02 12.55
CA LYS A 56 -39.43 -3.66 11.70
C LYS A 56 -38.54 -2.64 10.97
N GLY A 57 -38.97 -1.39 10.89
CA GLY A 57 -38.23 -0.27 10.29
C GLY A 57 -37.05 0.22 11.13
N PHE A 58 -36.95 -0.17 12.41
CA PHE A 58 -35.81 0.21 13.26
C PHE A 58 -34.54 -0.55 12.88
N PHE A 59 -33.41 0.16 12.92
CA PHE A 59 -32.09 -0.42 12.82
C PHE A 59 -31.06 0.46 13.52
N GLN A 60 -29.94 -0.15 13.88
CA GLN A 60 -28.81 0.53 14.49
C GLN A 60 -27.68 0.69 13.47
N VAL A 61 -27.08 1.88 13.44
CA VAL A 61 -25.86 2.17 12.71
C VAL A 61 -24.71 2.29 13.71
N GLN A 62 -23.67 1.46 13.57
CA GLN A 62 -22.48 1.54 14.41
C GLN A 62 -21.54 2.67 13.92
N PRO A 63 -20.62 3.15 14.79
CA PRO A 63 -19.54 4.02 14.36
C PRO A 63 -18.69 3.37 13.26
N ASN A 64 -18.29 4.17 12.27
CA ASN A 64 -17.54 3.73 11.08
C ASN A 64 -18.24 2.60 10.30
N GLN A 65 -19.57 2.68 10.20
CA GLN A 65 -20.39 1.76 9.42
C GLN A 65 -21.39 2.55 8.57
N GLY A 66 -21.54 2.19 7.30
CA GLY A 66 -22.60 2.66 6.42
C GLY A 66 -23.68 1.59 6.25
N GLN A 67 -24.95 2.00 6.25
CA GLN A 67 -26.06 1.11 5.91
C GLN A 67 -26.59 1.46 4.53
N VAL A 68 -26.33 0.60 3.54
CA VAL A 68 -26.81 0.76 2.17
C VAL A 68 -28.27 0.30 2.10
N MET A 69 -29.15 1.17 1.63
CA MET A 69 -30.59 0.91 1.55
C MET A 69 -31.06 0.75 0.10
N GLN A 70 -31.93 -0.23 -0.12
CA GLN A 70 -32.59 -0.44 -1.41
C GLN A 70 -34.08 -0.63 -1.24
N LEU A 71 -34.86 -0.07 -2.15
CA LEU A 71 -36.31 -0.26 -2.23
C LEU A 71 -36.64 -0.98 -3.52
N PHE A 72 -37.12 -2.22 -3.41
CA PHE A 72 -37.48 -3.05 -4.58
C PHE A 72 -36.39 -3.07 -5.68
N GLY A 73 -35.13 -3.20 -5.27
CA GLY A 73 -33.97 -3.25 -6.18
C GLY A 73 -33.43 -1.88 -6.64
N LYS A 74 -34.09 -0.78 -6.31
CA LYS A 74 -33.57 0.57 -6.57
C LYS A 74 -32.75 1.06 -5.38
N TYR A 75 -31.55 1.58 -5.64
CA TYR A 75 -30.73 2.24 -4.62
C TYR A 75 -31.47 3.48 -4.08
N ALA A 76 -31.71 3.51 -2.78
CA ALA A 76 -32.44 4.58 -2.11
C ALA A 76 -31.52 5.56 -1.39
N GLY A 77 -30.31 5.13 -1.04
CA GLY A 77 -29.31 5.92 -0.33
C GLY A 77 -28.54 5.09 0.69
N THR A 78 -27.55 5.72 1.31
CA THR A 78 -26.78 5.17 2.44
C THR A 78 -26.97 6.06 3.66
N GLU A 79 -27.16 5.45 4.84
CA GLU A 79 -27.14 6.16 6.12
C GLU A 79 -25.84 5.87 6.86
N ARG A 80 -25.13 6.93 7.27
CA ARG A 80 -23.89 6.85 8.05
C ARG A 80 -24.04 7.39 9.48
N ARG A 81 -25.13 8.09 9.77
CA ARG A 81 -25.34 8.70 11.08
C ARG A 81 -25.53 7.61 12.12
N GLU A 82 -24.68 7.65 13.14
CA GLU A 82 -24.62 6.66 14.20
C GLU A 82 -25.89 6.65 15.05
N GLY A 83 -26.14 5.50 15.67
CA GLY A 83 -27.23 5.31 16.62
C GLY A 83 -28.46 4.64 16.02
N LEU A 84 -29.56 4.72 16.77
CA LEU A 84 -30.81 4.10 16.39
C LEU A 84 -31.53 4.98 15.38
N ARG A 85 -31.94 4.39 14.26
CA ARG A 85 -32.60 5.06 13.14
C ARG A 85 -33.84 4.29 12.74
N TRP A 86 -34.79 5.01 12.16
CA TRP A 86 -36.01 4.43 11.62
C TRP A 86 -36.11 4.74 10.13
N THR A 87 -36.45 3.72 9.34
CA THR A 87 -36.71 3.84 7.91
C THR A 87 -37.92 2.99 7.52
N ASN A 88 -38.40 3.12 6.29
CA ASN A 88 -39.51 2.32 5.79
C ASN A 88 -39.18 0.81 5.87
N PRO A 89 -40.02 -0.03 6.49
CA PRO A 89 -39.79 -1.47 6.62
C PRO A 89 -39.62 -2.23 5.29
N PHE A 90 -40.03 -1.66 4.15
CA PHE A 90 -39.78 -2.23 2.83
C PHE A 90 -38.34 -2.07 2.32
N TYR A 91 -37.50 -1.28 2.97
CA TYR A 91 -36.10 -1.16 2.59
C TYR A 91 -35.31 -2.42 2.99
N SER A 92 -34.63 -3.03 2.01
CA SER A 92 -33.53 -3.94 2.30
C SER A 92 -32.31 -3.12 2.72
N ARG A 93 -31.55 -3.66 3.68
CA ARG A 93 -30.45 -2.96 4.35
C ARG A 93 -29.24 -3.88 4.31
N ARG A 94 -28.09 -3.35 3.88
CA ARG A 94 -26.81 -4.06 3.91
C ARG A 94 -25.78 -3.22 4.66
N PRO A 95 -25.21 -3.74 5.77
CA PRO A 95 -24.12 -3.06 6.47
C PRO A 95 -22.82 -3.14 5.67
N VAL A 96 -22.12 -2.02 5.58
CA VAL A 96 -20.78 -1.91 4.99
C VAL A 96 -19.86 -1.26 6.02
N SER A 97 -18.72 -1.88 6.29
CA SER A 97 -17.72 -1.31 7.20
C SER A 97 -16.95 -0.20 6.49
N LEU A 98 -16.84 0.96 7.13
CA LEU A 98 -16.01 2.09 6.71
C LEU A 98 -14.66 2.10 7.44
N ARG A 99 -14.39 1.09 8.27
CA ARG A 99 -13.16 1.00 9.05
C ARG A 99 -11.97 0.76 8.14
N VAL A 100 -10.82 1.31 8.54
CA VAL A 100 -9.52 1.03 7.91
C VAL A 100 -9.19 -0.44 8.08
N ARG A 101 -8.75 -1.07 6.99
CA ARG A 101 -8.34 -2.46 6.92
C ARG A 101 -6.99 -2.56 6.25
N ASN A 102 -6.21 -3.53 6.67
CA ASN A 102 -5.03 -3.96 5.95
C ASN A 102 -5.33 -5.30 5.28
N PHE A 103 -4.64 -5.56 4.18
CA PHE A 103 -4.39 -6.92 3.75
C PHE A 103 -2.93 -7.02 3.29
N GLU A 104 -2.39 -8.22 3.41
CA GLU A 104 -1.07 -8.57 2.89
C GLU A 104 -1.26 -9.45 1.66
N SER A 105 -0.60 -9.12 0.56
CA SER A 105 -0.65 -9.92 -0.65
C SER A 105 0.10 -11.23 -0.46
N SER A 106 -0.27 -12.24 -1.26
CA SER A 106 0.55 -13.43 -1.37
C SER A 106 1.94 -13.11 -1.95
N ARG A 107 2.94 -13.96 -1.69
CA ARG A 107 4.25 -13.83 -2.33
C ARG A 107 4.14 -14.24 -3.80
N LEU A 108 4.44 -13.31 -4.69
CA LEU A 108 4.35 -13.51 -6.13
C LEU A 108 5.76 -13.61 -6.73
N LYS A 109 5.99 -14.65 -7.53
CA LYS A 109 7.19 -14.75 -8.38
C LYS A 109 6.92 -13.98 -9.68
N VAL A 110 7.67 -12.90 -9.89
CA VAL A 110 7.57 -12.03 -11.07
C VAL A 110 8.97 -11.68 -11.55
N ASN A 111 9.10 -11.24 -12.78
CA ASN A 111 10.37 -10.72 -13.27
C ASN A 111 10.43 -9.22 -13.03
N ASP A 112 11.60 -8.73 -12.63
CA ASP A 112 11.88 -7.30 -12.59
C ASP A 112 12.08 -6.73 -14.01
N ASN A 113 12.31 -5.42 -14.10
CA ASN A 113 12.59 -4.76 -15.39
C ASN A 113 13.79 -5.36 -16.15
N ASP A 114 14.77 -5.91 -15.45
CA ASP A 114 15.98 -6.50 -16.04
C ASP A 114 15.80 -7.99 -16.38
N GLY A 115 14.60 -8.55 -16.13
CA GLY A 115 14.26 -9.95 -16.37
C GLY A 115 14.69 -10.90 -15.27
N ASN A 116 15.21 -10.40 -14.14
CA ASN A 116 15.58 -11.22 -13.00
C ASN A 116 14.32 -11.70 -12.27
N PRO A 117 14.16 -13.01 -12.01
CA PRO A 117 13.06 -13.52 -11.22
C PRO A 117 13.20 -13.10 -9.75
N ILE A 118 12.19 -12.39 -9.25
CA ILE A 118 12.09 -11.88 -7.89
C ILE A 118 10.81 -12.39 -7.21
N GLU A 119 10.86 -12.51 -5.89
CA GLU A 119 9.71 -12.72 -5.03
C GLU A 119 9.31 -11.39 -4.39
N ILE A 120 8.07 -10.96 -4.61
CA ILE A 120 7.54 -9.70 -4.11
C ILE A 120 6.21 -9.91 -3.38
N ALA A 121 6.00 -9.16 -2.29
CA ALA A 121 4.72 -9.02 -1.61
C ALA A 121 4.52 -7.58 -1.14
N ALA A 122 3.26 -7.16 -0.99
CA ALA A 122 2.90 -5.83 -0.54
C ALA A 122 1.82 -5.86 0.54
N ILE A 123 1.88 -4.89 1.44
CA ILE A 123 0.81 -4.58 2.39
C ILE A 123 0.09 -3.34 1.87
N VAL A 124 -1.24 -3.42 1.82
CA VAL A 124 -2.10 -2.31 1.38
C VAL A 124 -3.09 -2.00 2.48
N VAL A 125 -3.12 -0.74 2.88
CA VAL A 125 -4.05 -0.19 3.86
C VAL A 125 -5.13 0.58 3.11
N TRP A 126 -6.38 0.22 3.31
CA TRP A 126 -7.51 0.76 2.55
C TRP A 126 -8.76 0.90 3.41
N GLN A 127 -9.71 1.69 2.92
CA GLN A 127 -11.04 1.86 3.52
C GLN A 127 -12.08 2.12 2.44
N VAL A 128 -13.34 1.78 2.71
CA VAL A 128 -14.46 2.10 1.82
C VAL A 128 -14.83 3.57 2.00
N ILE A 129 -14.82 4.34 0.91
CA ILE A 129 -15.32 5.72 0.89
C ILE A 129 -16.71 5.79 0.29
N ASP A 130 -17.00 5.07 -0.78
CA ASP A 130 -18.33 5.06 -1.40
C ASP A 130 -18.96 3.68 -1.22
N THR A 131 -19.96 3.63 -0.33
CA THR A 131 -20.65 2.38 -0.01
C THR A 131 -21.56 1.89 -1.12
N ALA A 132 -22.03 2.78 -1.99
CA ALA A 132 -22.87 2.41 -3.12
C ALA A 132 -22.00 1.71 -4.17
N GLU A 133 -20.87 2.30 -4.53
CA GLU A 133 -19.96 1.67 -5.49
C GLU A 133 -19.41 0.34 -4.98
N ALA A 134 -19.03 0.27 -3.70
CA ALA A 134 -18.52 -0.96 -3.09
C ALA A 134 -19.53 -2.12 -3.08
N VAL A 135 -20.84 -1.85 -3.06
CA VAL A 135 -21.89 -2.88 -3.02
C VAL A 135 -22.50 -3.19 -4.39
N PHE A 136 -22.49 -2.22 -5.32
CA PHE A 136 -23.19 -2.34 -6.60
C PHE A 136 -22.27 -2.45 -7.81
N CYS A 137 -21.05 -1.90 -7.75
CA CYS A 137 -20.11 -1.97 -8.87
C CYS A 137 -19.27 -3.25 -8.85
N VAL A 138 -19.14 -3.88 -7.69
CA VAL A 138 -18.34 -5.10 -7.48
C VAL A 138 -19.09 -6.04 -6.55
N ASP A 139 -19.04 -7.36 -6.84
CA ASP A 139 -19.70 -8.39 -6.01
C ASP A 139 -19.03 -8.54 -4.63
N ASP A 140 -17.71 -8.74 -4.62
CA ASP A 140 -16.88 -8.82 -3.41
C ASP A 140 -15.72 -7.82 -3.54
N TYR A 141 -15.89 -6.67 -2.89
CA TYR A 141 -14.89 -5.61 -2.89
C TYR A 141 -13.60 -6.02 -2.18
N GLU A 142 -13.63 -6.94 -1.20
CA GLU A 142 -12.41 -7.38 -0.50
C GLU A 142 -11.53 -8.20 -1.44
N ASN A 143 -12.12 -9.19 -2.11
CA ASN A 143 -11.43 -10.01 -3.08
C ASN A 143 -10.98 -9.19 -4.31
N PHE A 144 -11.82 -8.25 -4.76
CA PHE A 144 -11.45 -7.34 -5.85
C PHE A 144 -10.23 -6.48 -5.49
N VAL A 145 -10.18 -5.94 -4.28
CA VAL A 145 -9.03 -5.18 -3.78
C VAL A 145 -7.76 -6.04 -3.80
N GLN A 146 -7.84 -7.29 -3.35
CA GLN A 146 -6.71 -8.21 -3.38
C GLN A 146 -6.21 -8.48 -4.81
N ILE A 147 -7.10 -8.90 -5.72
CA ILE A 147 -6.74 -9.27 -7.10
C ILE A 147 -6.17 -8.07 -7.87
N GLN A 148 -6.79 -6.89 -7.74
CA GLN A 148 -6.34 -5.69 -8.43
C GLN A 148 -5.00 -5.20 -7.90
N SER A 149 -4.77 -5.31 -6.60
CA SER A 149 -3.49 -4.95 -5.98
C SER A 149 -2.37 -5.90 -6.39
N GLU A 150 -2.62 -7.21 -6.44
CA GLU A 150 -1.63 -8.19 -6.95
C GLU A 150 -1.29 -7.94 -8.43
N SER A 151 -2.29 -7.55 -9.22
CA SER A 151 -2.10 -7.19 -10.63
C SER A 151 -1.27 -5.92 -10.78
N ALA A 152 -1.54 -4.89 -9.99
CA ALA A 152 -0.75 -3.65 -9.96
C ALA A 152 0.69 -3.92 -9.47
N LEU A 153 0.86 -4.71 -8.41
CA LEU A 153 2.18 -5.10 -7.90
C LEU A 153 3.04 -5.78 -8.97
N ARG A 154 2.43 -6.68 -9.77
CA ARG A 154 3.11 -7.35 -10.88
C ARG A 154 3.56 -6.37 -11.98
N GLN A 155 2.72 -5.40 -12.31
CA GLN A 155 3.04 -4.39 -13.32
C GLN A 155 4.13 -3.43 -12.84
N MET A 156 4.03 -2.98 -11.59
CA MET A 156 5.03 -2.14 -10.95
C MET A 156 6.39 -2.84 -10.91
N ALA A 157 6.43 -4.13 -10.55
CA ALA A 157 7.67 -4.91 -10.53
C ALA A 157 8.37 -4.98 -11.91
N GLN A 158 7.62 -4.99 -13.01
CA GLN A 158 8.19 -4.97 -14.36
C GLN A 158 8.74 -3.60 -14.77
N SER A 159 8.37 -2.53 -14.07
CA SER A 159 8.78 -1.16 -14.39
C SER A 159 10.08 -0.74 -13.72
N TYR A 160 10.46 -1.43 -12.63
CA TYR A 160 11.66 -1.12 -11.85
C TYR A 160 12.60 -2.33 -11.78
N ALA A 161 13.91 -2.07 -11.84
CA ALA A 161 14.91 -3.10 -11.56
C ALA A 161 14.97 -3.39 -10.05
N TYR A 162 15.32 -4.63 -9.68
CA TYR A 162 15.52 -4.99 -8.27
C TYR A 162 16.66 -4.16 -7.64
N ASP A 163 17.78 -4.05 -8.38
CA ASP A 163 18.97 -3.30 -8.00
C ASP A 163 19.43 -2.52 -9.23
N ALA A 164 19.40 -1.19 -9.17
CA ALA A 164 19.87 -0.37 -10.28
C ALA A 164 21.40 -0.31 -10.24
N HIS A 165 22.05 -0.59 -11.38
CA HIS A 165 23.51 -0.47 -11.50
C HIS A 165 24.00 0.99 -11.50
N ASP A 166 23.06 1.93 -11.61
CA ASP A 166 23.29 3.38 -11.66
C ASP A 166 22.39 4.03 -10.60
N ASP A 167 22.99 4.73 -9.64
CA ASP A 167 22.30 5.39 -8.52
C ASP A 167 21.27 6.43 -8.98
N SER A 168 21.32 6.85 -10.24
CA SER A 168 20.35 7.80 -10.82
C SER A 168 18.97 7.20 -11.13
N LYS A 169 18.84 5.86 -11.17
CA LYS A 169 17.57 5.19 -11.49
C LYS A 169 16.92 4.63 -10.22
N ALA A 170 15.62 4.92 -10.07
CA ALA A 170 14.83 4.33 -9.00
C ALA A 170 14.83 2.79 -9.10
N SER A 171 15.06 2.12 -7.97
CA SER A 171 15.04 0.65 -7.86
C SER A 171 14.07 0.20 -6.78
N LEU A 172 13.61 -1.04 -6.88
CA LEU A 172 12.73 -1.65 -5.87
C LEU A 172 13.39 -1.69 -4.48
N ARG A 173 14.72 -1.84 -4.43
CA ARG A 173 15.48 -1.96 -3.17
C ARG A 173 15.81 -0.62 -2.53
N SER A 174 16.28 0.37 -3.30
CA SER A 174 16.83 1.63 -2.75
C SER A 174 15.84 2.79 -2.69
N HIS A 175 14.83 2.83 -3.57
CA HIS A 175 13.92 3.97 -3.70
C HIS A 175 12.50 3.66 -3.20
N GLY A 176 12.42 3.11 -1.99
CA GLY A 176 11.17 2.58 -1.43
C GLY A 176 10.02 3.59 -1.39
N GLU A 177 10.24 4.86 -1.06
CA GLU A 177 9.16 5.86 -1.00
C GLU A 177 8.56 6.19 -2.38
N GLU A 178 9.41 6.40 -3.39
CA GLU A 178 8.97 6.69 -4.74
C GLU A 178 8.18 5.51 -5.33
N VAL A 179 8.72 4.30 -5.17
CA VAL A 179 8.09 3.06 -5.62
C VAL A 179 6.78 2.79 -4.87
N ASN A 180 6.73 3.00 -3.56
CA ASN A 180 5.50 2.85 -2.77
C ASN A 180 4.44 3.86 -3.18
N ASN A 181 4.83 5.11 -3.47
CA ASN A 181 3.90 6.13 -3.97
C ASN A 181 3.36 5.78 -5.36
N HIS A 182 4.21 5.29 -6.26
CA HIS A 182 3.80 4.82 -7.57
C HIS A 182 2.83 3.63 -7.47
N LEU A 183 3.15 2.64 -6.62
CA LEU A 183 2.28 1.50 -6.35
C LEU A 183 0.92 1.94 -5.77
N ARG A 184 0.93 2.87 -4.80
CA ARG A 184 -0.29 3.45 -4.23
C ARG A 184 -1.17 4.07 -5.31
N GLN A 185 -0.59 4.87 -6.21
CA GLN A 185 -1.31 5.52 -7.31
C GLN A 185 -1.87 4.50 -8.31
N GLU A 186 -1.09 3.49 -8.70
CA GLU A 186 -1.56 2.44 -9.62
C GLU A 186 -2.71 1.62 -9.02
N ILE A 187 -2.63 1.27 -7.74
CA ILE A 187 -3.71 0.54 -7.05
C ILE A 187 -4.94 1.44 -6.93
N GLU A 188 -4.78 2.68 -6.48
CA GLU A 188 -5.87 3.64 -6.31
C GLU A 188 -6.63 3.86 -7.62
N ALA A 189 -5.94 4.03 -8.74
CA ALA A 189 -6.55 4.20 -10.07
C ALA A 189 -7.48 3.02 -10.46
N ARG A 190 -7.18 1.80 -10.00
CA ARG A 190 -8.01 0.60 -10.26
C ARG A 190 -9.17 0.47 -9.27
N LEU A 191 -8.94 0.84 -8.00
CA LEU A 191 -9.89 0.67 -6.91
C LEU A 191 -10.96 1.76 -6.80
N ILE A 192 -10.75 2.93 -7.44
CA ILE A 192 -11.75 4.00 -7.49
C ILE A 192 -13.12 3.47 -7.97
N LYS A 193 -13.14 2.56 -8.96
CA LYS A 193 -14.39 1.98 -9.48
C LYS A 193 -15.16 1.13 -8.46
N ALA A 194 -14.50 0.69 -7.39
CA ALA A 194 -15.08 -0.08 -6.31
C ALA A 194 -15.45 0.79 -5.10
N GLY A 195 -15.32 2.13 -5.17
CA GLY A 195 -15.57 3.01 -4.03
C GLY A 195 -14.56 2.86 -2.88
N VAL A 196 -13.39 2.28 -3.16
CA VAL A 196 -12.34 2.01 -2.17
C VAL A 196 -11.21 3.01 -2.33
N GLN A 197 -10.76 3.59 -1.21
CA GLN A 197 -9.56 4.42 -1.15
C GLN A 197 -8.40 3.64 -0.54
N VAL A 198 -7.23 3.78 -1.16
CA VAL A 198 -5.95 3.32 -0.61
C VAL A 198 -5.35 4.44 0.23
N ILE A 199 -5.18 4.18 1.52
CA ILE A 199 -4.50 5.10 2.45
C ILE A 199 -2.99 4.96 2.25
N GLU A 200 -2.51 3.73 2.17
CA GLU A 200 -1.09 3.43 2.09
C GLU A 200 -0.84 2.11 1.36
N SER A 201 0.29 2.04 0.64
CA SER A 201 0.78 0.80 0.05
C SER A 201 2.29 0.72 0.26
N ARG A 202 2.77 -0.43 0.72
CA ARG A 202 4.19 -0.69 0.96
C ARG A 202 4.57 -2.08 0.50
N ILE A 203 5.75 -2.21 -0.12
CA ILE A 203 6.36 -3.52 -0.36
C ILE A 203 6.76 -4.12 0.99
N SER A 204 6.19 -5.27 1.36
CA SER A 204 6.48 -5.96 2.63
C SER A 204 7.60 -6.99 2.49
N HIS A 205 7.74 -7.57 1.31
CA HIS A 205 8.77 -8.56 1.01
C HIS A 205 9.35 -8.32 -0.38
N LEU A 206 10.68 -8.34 -0.47
CA LEU A 206 11.41 -8.18 -1.72
C LEU A 206 12.70 -9.01 -1.67
N ALA A 207 12.76 -10.08 -2.44
CA ALA A 207 13.92 -10.95 -2.53
C ALA A 207 14.14 -11.47 -3.94
N TYR A 208 15.37 -11.86 -4.28
CA TYR A 208 15.60 -12.68 -5.47
C TYR A 208 14.93 -14.04 -5.30
N ALA A 209 14.42 -14.61 -6.40
CA ALA A 209 13.92 -15.97 -6.37
C ALA A 209 15.03 -16.96 -6.01
N GLN A 210 14.65 -18.07 -5.37
CA GLN A 210 15.58 -19.08 -4.86
C GLN A 210 16.58 -19.59 -5.91
N GLU A 211 16.15 -19.67 -7.17
CA GLU A 211 16.93 -20.15 -8.32
C GLU A 211 18.18 -19.30 -8.62
N ILE A 212 18.13 -17.99 -8.36
CA ILE A 212 19.22 -17.05 -8.70
C ILE A 212 19.83 -16.37 -7.48
N ALA A 213 19.25 -16.54 -6.28
CA ALA A 213 19.67 -15.82 -5.08
C ALA A 213 21.17 -15.98 -4.76
N GLN A 214 21.71 -17.20 -4.85
CA GLN A 214 23.12 -17.45 -4.57
C GLN A 214 24.05 -16.87 -5.65
N ALA A 215 23.68 -17.00 -6.92
CA ALA A 215 24.45 -16.44 -8.03
C ALA A 215 24.45 -14.90 -8.00
N MET A 216 23.32 -14.28 -7.67
CA MET A 216 23.20 -12.83 -7.52
C MET A 216 23.98 -12.31 -6.32
N LEU A 217 23.97 -13.01 -5.18
CA LEU A 217 24.81 -12.66 -4.05
C LEU A 217 26.29 -12.67 -4.43
N GLN A 218 26.75 -13.70 -5.14
CA GLN A 218 28.12 -13.77 -5.66
C GLN A 218 28.43 -12.61 -6.63
N ARG A 219 27.49 -12.27 -7.53
CA ARG A 219 27.63 -11.12 -8.44
C ARG A 219 27.73 -9.79 -7.68
N GLN A 220 26.88 -9.57 -6.66
CA GLN A 220 26.91 -8.37 -5.82
C GLN A 220 28.23 -8.27 -5.03
N GLN A 221 28.73 -9.38 -4.50
CA GLN A 221 30.03 -9.42 -3.81
C GLN A 221 31.18 -9.14 -4.78
N ALA A 222 31.19 -9.76 -5.95
CA ALA A 222 32.21 -9.52 -6.98
C ALA A 222 32.19 -8.05 -7.44
N GLY A 223 31.00 -7.49 -7.69
CA GLY A 223 30.83 -6.08 -8.04
C GLY A 223 31.32 -5.14 -6.94
N ALA A 224 31.02 -5.42 -5.68
CA ALA A 224 31.51 -4.64 -4.55
C ALA A 224 33.04 -4.68 -4.43
N ILE A 225 33.66 -5.84 -4.69
CA ILE A 225 35.13 -5.99 -4.71
C ILE A 225 35.74 -5.19 -5.86
N VAL A 226 35.15 -5.24 -7.06
CA VAL A 226 35.63 -4.47 -8.22
C VAL A 226 35.49 -2.97 -7.98
N ALA A 227 34.32 -2.49 -7.51
CA ALA A 227 34.10 -1.08 -7.20
C ALA A 227 35.03 -0.59 -6.09
N ALA A 228 35.32 -1.43 -5.08
CA ALA A 228 36.34 -1.10 -4.08
C ALA A 228 37.73 -0.98 -4.71
N ARG A 229 38.11 -1.90 -5.61
CA ARG A 229 39.40 -1.86 -6.32
C ARG A 229 39.53 -0.66 -7.25
N GLU A 230 38.48 -0.27 -7.95
CA GLU A 230 38.45 0.94 -8.78
C GLU A 230 38.72 2.20 -7.93
N ARG A 231 38.05 2.33 -6.77
CA ARG A 231 38.31 3.46 -5.84
C ARG A 231 39.74 3.47 -5.28
N ILE A 232 40.31 2.29 -4.98
CA ILE A 232 41.72 2.17 -4.56
C ILE A 232 42.64 2.68 -5.67
N VAL A 233 42.41 2.24 -6.90
CA VAL A 233 43.22 2.64 -8.06
C VAL A 233 43.09 4.13 -8.34
N GLU A 234 41.88 4.69 -8.30
CA GLU A 234 41.65 6.13 -8.49
C GLU A 234 42.38 6.96 -7.44
N GLY A 235 42.26 6.58 -6.16
CA GLY A 235 43.00 7.21 -5.07
C GLY A 235 44.52 7.08 -5.24
N ALA A 236 45.02 5.92 -5.65
CA ALA A 236 46.44 5.69 -5.88
C ALA A 236 46.99 6.53 -7.04
N VAL A 237 46.28 6.60 -8.18
CA VAL A 237 46.67 7.46 -9.31
C VAL A 237 46.71 8.93 -8.87
N GLY A 238 45.73 9.38 -8.09
CA GLY A 238 45.73 10.72 -7.51
C GLY A 238 46.93 11.00 -6.59
N MET A 239 47.25 10.06 -5.69
CA MET A 239 48.42 10.16 -4.80
C MET A 239 49.75 10.20 -5.57
N VAL A 240 49.89 9.36 -6.60
CA VAL A 240 51.10 9.31 -7.44
C VAL A 240 51.28 10.59 -8.26
N ALA A 241 50.20 11.12 -8.83
CA ALA A 241 50.23 12.38 -9.56
C ALA A 241 50.70 13.54 -8.66
N LEU A 242 50.12 13.65 -7.46
CA LEU A 242 50.47 14.69 -6.49
C LEU A 242 51.93 14.59 -6.01
N ALA A 243 52.44 13.37 -5.78
CA ALA A 243 53.83 13.15 -5.39
C ALA A 243 54.83 13.53 -6.50
N LEU A 244 54.54 13.18 -7.76
CA LEU A 244 55.38 13.53 -8.90
C LEU A 244 55.44 15.04 -9.13
N ASP A 245 54.31 15.73 -8.99
CA ASP A 245 54.25 17.19 -9.14
C ASP A 245 55.05 17.91 -8.05
N GLN A 246 54.99 17.42 -6.80
CA GLN A 246 55.81 17.96 -5.70
C GLN A 246 57.31 17.74 -5.94
N LEU A 247 57.73 16.55 -6.39
CA LEU A 247 59.14 16.25 -6.68
C LEU A 247 59.69 17.14 -7.82
N ARG A 248 58.88 17.38 -8.86
CA ARG A 248 59.20 18.31 -9.94
C ARG A 248 59.33 19.75 -9.43
N ALA A 249 58.39 20.21 -8.60
CA ALA A 249 58.40 21.56 -8.04
C ALA A 249 59.61 21.83 -7.11
N GLN A 250 60.08 20.81 -6.39
CA GLN A 250 61.26 20.92 -5.52
C GLN A 250 62.60 20.75 -6.26
N GLY A 251 62.58 20.45 -7.56
CA GLY A 251 63.79 20.28 -8.37
C GLY A 251 64.67 19.09 -7.96
N VAL A 252 64.11 18.10 -7.26
CA VAL A 252 64.87 16.98 -6.69
C VAL A 252 65.25 15.94 -7.75
N VAL A 253 64.49 15.83 -8.86
CA VAL A 253 64.69 14.81 -9.90
C VAL A 253 64.30 15.32 -11.29
N GLU A 254 65.21 15.23 -12.27
CA GLU A 254 64.84 15.27 -13.71
C GLU A 254 64.47 13.85 -14.17
N LEU A 255 63.19 13.66 -14.49
CA LEU A 255 62.66 12.38 -14.95
C LEU A 255 62.45 12.44 -16.46
N ASP A 256 63.17 11.59 -17.19
CA ASP A 256 62.78 11.23 -18.55
C ASP A 256 61.42 10.48 -18.53
N GLU A 257 60.69 10.45 -19.64
CA GLU A 257 59.35 9.85 -19.69
C GLU A 257 59.39 8.34 -19.36
N GLU A 258 60.53 7.68 -19.61
CA GLU A 258 60.73 6.25 -19.34
C GLU A 258 60.89 5.96 -17.83
N ARG A 259 61.72 6.72 -17.09
CA ARG A 259 61.84 6.62 -15.63
C ARG A 259 60.55 7.05 -14.93
N LYS A 260 59.86 8.06 -15.47
CA LYS A 260 58.56 8.47 -14.94
C LYS A 260 57.54 7.33 -15.02
N ALA A 261 57.44 6.66 -16.17
CA ALA A 261 56.56 5.50 -16.34
C ALA A 261 56.94 4.35 -15.39
N ALA A 262 58.24 4.05 -15.24
CA ALA A 262 58.72 3.03 -14.31
C ALA A 262 58.39 3.36 -12.84
N MET A 263 58.54 4.62 -12.43
CA MET A 263 58.26 5.07 -11.07
C MET A 263 56.75 5.04 -10.77
N VAL A 264 55.91 5.48 -11.72
CA VAL A 264 54.44 5.38 -11.62
C VAL A 264 54.01 3.92 -11.48
N SER A 265 54.53 3.03 -12.32
CA SER A 265 54.22 1.60 -12.25
C SER A 265 54.59 1.00 -10.90
N ASN A 266 55.80 1.27 -10.40
CA ASN A 266 56.25 0.78 -9.10
C ASN A 266 55.39 1.32 -7.94
N LEU A 267 55.08 2.61 -7.94
CA LEU A 267 54.23 3.22 -6.91
C LEU A 267 52.80 2.67 -6.95
N LEU A 268 52.22 2.49 -8.13
CA LEU A 268 50.88 1.89 -8.26
C LEU A 268 50.86 0.44 -7.77
N VAL A 269 51.89 -0.35 -8.05
CA VAL A 269 51.99 -1.73 -7.53
C VAL A 269 52.10 -1.73 -5.99
N VAL A 270 52.84 -0.81 -5.40
CA VAL A 270 52.97 -0.68 -3.94
C VAL A 270 51.67 -0.19 -3.30
N LEU A 271 50.99 0.78 -3.90
CA LEU A 271 49.77 1.40 -3.34
C LEU A 271 48.51 0.54 -3.55
N CYS A 272 48.41 -0.17 -4.67
CA CYS A 272 47.25 -1.00 -5.00
C CYS A 272 47.43 -2.48 -4.66
N GLY A 273 48.61 -2.88 -4.18
CA GLY A 273 48.90 -4.26 -3.83
C GLY A 273 48.20 -4.70 -2.54
N ASP A 274 47.48 -5.83 -2.58
CA ASP A 274 46.83 -6.44 -1.40
C ASP A 274 47.82 -6.92 -0.32
N ARG A 275 49.13 -6.97 -0.62
CA ARG A 275 50.19 -7.39 0.30
C ARG A 275 51.27 -6.32 0.39
N ALA A 276 51.81 -6.13 1.60
CA ALA A 276 52.97 -5.29 1.83
C ALA A 276 54.12 -5.73 0.90
N THR A 277 54.56 -4.82 0.04
CA THR A 277 55.68 -5.05 -0.87
C THR A 277 56.95 -5.16 -0.05
N GLN A 278 57.69 -6.25 -0.23
CA GLN A 278 59.02 -6.38 0.35
C GLN A 278 60.00 -5.55 -0.49
N PRO A 279 60.77 -4.62 0.11
CA PRO A 279 61.76 -3.88 -0.63
C PRO A 279 62.80 -4.86 -1.17
N VAL A 280 62.89 -4.97 -2.49
CA VAL A 280 64.03 -5.62 -3.11
C VAL A 280 65.17 -4.63 -3.00
N VAL A 281 66.04 -4.83 -2.01
CA VAL A 281 67.27 -4.03 -1.88
C VAL A 281 68.12 -4.36 -3.10
N ASN A 282 68.02 -3.52 -4.12
CA ASN A 282 68.91 -3.57 -5.26
C ASN A 282 70.27 -3.08 -4.77
N ALA A 283 71.07 -4.02 -4.25
CA ALA A 283 72.50 -3.83 -4.10
C ALA A 283 73.07 -3.81 -5.51
N GLY A 284 72.87 -2.69 -6.21
CA GLY A 284 73.40 -2.48 -7.53
C GLY A 284 74.88 -2.81 -7.51
N SER A 285 75.24 -3.91 -8.15
CA SER A 285 76.53 -3.96 -8.81
C SER A 285 76.45 -3.01 -10.00
N LEU A 286 77.57 -2.34 -10.26
CA LEU A 286 77.93 -1.48 -11.40
C LEU A 286 77.83 0.03 -11.08
N TYR A 287 78.91 0.80 -11.15
CA TYR A 287 79.86 0.85 -12.27
C TYR A 287 81.35 0.88 -11.89
N HIS A 288 82.15 0.19 -12.72
CA HIS A 288 83.44 0.68 -13.22
C HIS A 288 83.19 1.62 -14.41
#